data_AF-A0A9D7Z2S3-F1
#
_entry.id   AF-A0A9D7Z2S3-F1
#
_cell.length_a   1.000
_cell.length_b   1.000
_cell.length_c   1.000
_cell.angle_alpha   90.00
_cell.angle_beta   90.00
_cell.angle_gamma   90.00
#
_symmetry.space_group_name_H-M   'P 1'
#
loop_
_entity.id
_entity.type
_entity.pdbx_description
1 polymer ?
#
loop_
_entity_poly.entity_id
_entity_poly.type
_entity_poly.pdbx_seq_one_letter_code
_entity_poly.pdbx_strand_id
1 'polypeptide(L)'
;MEQISQTSDGAAHEANSTNAAVTAGLDAMADVLQRMGDIAYASQQSAENLADLHQASEQIGEFLSVIESIANQTNLLALNATIEAARAGEAGKGFAVVANEVKSLATQAAKATEDIAQRIDALKAGMLTTQDSISVSRKAVDRGQETITSANERMQSVGSRIAGVSSRMQEISAILQQQKEASQEIARSITGVADLAVENETQLKNMSDALQASNDRFSSDARNWFNAESNRSLCEMAKIDHVMFKKRVVDTIIGHDKWSAADVPNHHQCRLGKWYEAIDNANIRAHPAYKALAARTHAFTPQPTRPCRHMPMAMPIPPRRALTDLNVASQQVIDALNDLSDALQNELKDSDRRLELRDKSRQETARVDMASGSKSVTITDVSQSGFGVSGLSKADVGKAVRLVYNGTEVLGEAVWADGNRGGIRILRKDRGPQG
;
A
#
# COMPACT_ATOMS: atom_id res chain seq x y z
N MET A 1 4.86 1.12 -19.51
CA MET A 1 5.34 -0.25 -19.75
C MET A 1 5.30 -0.61 -21.21
N GLU A 2 4.16 -0.48 -21.90
CA GLU A 2 4.03 -0.79 -23.33
C GLU A 2 5.11 -0.12 -24.21
N GLN A 3 5.29 1.20 -24.06
CA GLN A 3 6.33 1.93 -24.79
C GLN A 3 7.76 1.44 -24.48
N ILE A 4 8.03 1.05 -23.24
CA ILE A 4 9.36 0.51 -22.86
C ILE A 4 9.54 -0.87 -23.49
N SER A 5 8.51 -1.72 -23.47
CA SER A 5 8.53 -3.03 -24.11
C SER A 5 8.78 -2.93 -25.62
N GLN A 6 8.08 -2.02 -26.30
CA GLN A 6 8.28 -1.77 -27.74
C GLN A 6 9.70 -1.24 -28.03
N THR A 7 10.21 -0.34 -27.18
CA THR A 7 11.57 0.19 -27.32
C THR A 7 12.62 -0.91 -27.11
N SER A 8 12.42 -1.79 -26.12
CA SER A 8 13.32 -2.91 -25.84
C SER A 8 13.32 -3.95 -26.96
N ASP A 9 12.14 -4.29 -27.50
CA ASP A 9 12.02 -5.20 -28.63
C ASP A 9 12.66 -4.63 -29.90
N GLY A 10 12.41 -3.33 -30.17
CA GLY A 10 13.07 -2.61 -31.26
C GLY A 10 14.59 -2.60 -31.14
N ALA A 11 15.12 -2.32 -29.95
CA ALA A 11 16.57 -2.35 -29.70
C ALA A 11 17.16 -3.76 -29.80
N ALA A 12 16.43 -4.81 -29.39
CA ALA A 12 16.85 -6.20 -29.57
C ALA A 12 16.89 -6.59 -31.06
N HIS A 13 15.89 -6.15 -31.83
CA HIS A 13 15.85 -6.36 -33.27
C HIS A 13 17.00 -5.62 -33.99
N GLU A 14 17.25 -4.36 -33.63
CA GLU A 14 18.35 -3.57 -34.18
C GLU A 14 19.71 -4.17 -33.82
N ALA A 15 19.88 -4.68 -32.60
CA ALA A 15 21.08 -5.42 -32.20
C ALA A 15 21.27 -6.68 -33.07
N ASN A 16 20.21 -7.44 -33.33
CA ASN A 16 20.30 -8.64 -34.17
C ASN A 16 20.65 -8.31 -35.63
N SER A 17 20.04 -7.26 -36.19
CA SER A 17 20.37 -6.75 -37.53
C SER A 17 21.81 -6.25 -37.61
N THR A 18 22.28 -5.55 -36.57
CA THR A 18 23.67 -5.09 -36.48
C THR A 18 24.63 -6.27 -36.39
N ASN A 19 24.29 -7.33 -35.66
CA ASN A 19 25.11 -8.53 -35.56
C ASN A 19 25.22 -9.26 -36.91
N ALA A 20 24.14 -9.31 -37.69
CA ALA A 20 24.16 -9.84 -39.05
C ALA A 20 25.08 -8.99 -39.96
N ALA A 21 25.02 -7.65 -39.85
CA ALA A 21 25.90 -6.75 -40.59
C ALA A 21 27.38 -6.92 -40.19
N VAL A 22 27.67 -7.12 -38.90
CA VAL A 22 29.02 -7.43 -38.41
C VAL A 22 29.52 -8.74 -39.00
N THR A 23 28.69 -9.78 -39.01
CA THR A 23 29.07 -11.10 -39.59
C THR A 23 29.38 -10.97 -41.07
N ALA A 24 28.51 -10.30 -41.84
CA ALA A 24 28.78 -10.03 -43.26
C ALA A 24 30.04 -9.17 -43.47
N GLY A 25 30.32 -8.23 -42.56
CA GLY A 25 31.54 -7.43 -42.58
C GLY A 25 32.81 -8.27 -42.34
N LEU A 26 32.77 -9.23 -41.41
CA LEU A 26 33.87 -10.16 -41.15
C LEU A 26 34.12 -11.08 -42.37
N ASP A 27 33.05 -11.58 -43.00
CA ASP A 27 33.16 -12.39 -44.22
C ASP A 27 33.79 -11.58 -45.37
N ALA A 28 33.36 -10.33 -45.56
CA ALA A 28 33.95 -9.44 -46.56
C ALA A 28 35.43 -9.15 -46.29
N MET A 29 35.83 -8.98 -45.02
CA MET A 29 37.23 -8.80 -44.65
C MET A 29 38.07 -10.05 -44.94
N ALA A 30 37.51 -11.24 -44.72
CA ALA A 30 38.17 -12.50 -45.07
C ALA A 30 38.39 -12.62 -46.59
N ASP A 31 37.39 -12.25 -47.42
CA ASP A 31 37.54 -12.21 -48.88
C ASP A 31 38.63 -11.22 -49.32
N VAL A 32 38.71 -10.04 -48.70
CA VAL A 32 39.77 -9.07 -48.99
C VAL A 32 41.15 -9.60 -48.63
N LEU A 33 41.31 -10.27 -47.49
CA LEU A 33 42.59 -10.90 -47.11
C LEU A 33 43.02 -11.96 -48.13
N GLN A 34 42.08 -12.77 -48.61
CA GLN A 34 42.36 -13.75 -49.67
C GLN A 34 42.84 -13.06 -50.95
N ARG A 35 42.12 -12.04 -51.42
CA ARG A 35 42.50 -11.28 -52.62
C ARG A 35 43.85 -10.58 -52.48
N MET A 36 44.18 -10.08 -51.30
CA MET A 36 45.51 -9.51 -51.02
C MET A 36 46.61 -10.57 -51.14
N GLY A 37 46.35 -11.79 -50.66
CA GLY A 37 47.23 -12.94 -50.86
C GLY A 37 47.45 -13.25 -52.35
N ASP A 38 46.39 -13.24 -53.16
CA ASP A 38 46.49 -13.46 -54.61
C ASP A 38 47.36 -12.38 -55.30
N ILE A 39 47.20 -11.11 -54.91
CA ILE A 39 48.02 -10.01 -55.44
C ILE A 39 49.48 -10.14 -55.01
N ALA A 40 49.74 -10.53 -53.76
CA ALA A 40 51.10 -10.77 -53.26
C ALA A 40 51.79 -11.88 -54.06
N TYR A 41 51.07 -12.98 -54.31
CA TYR A 41 51.56 -14.09 -55.11
C TYR A 41 51.86 -13.67 -56.56
N ALA A 42 50.94 -12.95 -57.22
CA ALA A 42 51.14 -12.46 -58.58
C ALA A 42 52.32 -11.47 -58.69
N SER A 43 52.52 -10.63 -57.65
CA SER A 43 53.65 -9.71 -57.56
C SER A 43 54.98 -10.46 -57.43
N GLN A 44 55.01 -11.55 -56.66
CA GLN A 44 56.18 -12.40 -56.52
C GLN A 44 56.54 -13.11 -57.84
N GLN A 45 55.55 -13.68 -58.53
CA GLN A 45 55.76 -14.29 -59.85
C GLN A 45 56.28 -13.26 -60.88
N SER A 46 55.76 -12.03 -60.84
CA SER A 46 56.23 -10.95 -61.72
C SER A 46 57.69 -10.57 -61.44
N ALA A 47 58.11 -10.60 -60.17
CA ALA A 47 59.49 -10.34 -59.78
C ALA A 47 60.45 -11.45 -60.26
N GLU A 48 60.02 -12.71 -60.20
CA GLU A 48 60.78 -13.86 -60.71
C GLU A 48 60.96 -13.77 -62.23
N ASN A 49 59.87 -13.52 -62.97
CA ASN A 49 59.93 -13.35 -64.43
C ASN A 49 60.83 -12.19 -64.86
N LEU A 50 60.87 -11.09 -64.10
CA LEU A 50 61.78 -9.98 -64.36
C LEU A 50 63.25 -10.34 -64.10
N ALA A 51 63.52 -11.16 -63.09
CA ALA A 51 64.88 -11.64 -62.83
C ALA A 51 65.39 -12.49 -64.01
N ASP A 52 64.52 -13.37 -64.54
CA ASP A 52 64.85 -14.19 -65.71
C ASP A 52 65.08 -13.33 -66.97
N LEU A 53 64.21 -12.34 -67.22
CA LEU A 53 64.37 -11.39 -68.32
C LEU A 53 65.64 -10.54 -68.18
N HIS A 54 66.00 -10.16 -66.96
CA HIS A 54 67.21 -9.42 -66.67
C HIS A 54 68.45 -10.25 -67.05
N GLN A 55 68.50 -11.50 -66.58
CA GLN A 55 69.58 -12.44 -66.92
C GLN A 55 69.68 -12.69 -68.44
N ALA A 56 68.56 -12.91 -69.13
CA ALA A 56 68.55 -13.08 -70.58
C ALA A 56 69.08 -11.82 -71.30
N SER A 57 68.76 -10.64 -70.79
CA SER A 57 69.21 -9.37 -71.36
C SER A 57 70.71 -9.10 -71.11
N GLU A 58 71.26 -9.59 -70.00
CA GLU A 58 72.70 -9.58 -69.77
C GLU A 58 73.43 -10.47 -70.78
N GLN A 59 72.96 -11.71 -70.97
CA GLN A 59 73.53 -12.64 -71.93
C GLN A 59 73.49 -12.08 -73.37
N ILE A 60 72.38 -11.46 -73.78
CA ILE A 60 72.30 -10.80 -75.09
C ILE A 60 73.34 -9.67 -75.19
N GLY A 61 73.52 -8.87 -74.13
CA GLY A 61 74.55 -7.84 -74.08
C GLY A 61 75.97 -8.39 -74.29
N GLU A 62 76.29 -9.53 -73.67
CA GLU A 62 77.58 -10.21 -73.87
C GLU A 62 77.75 -10.68 -75.33
N PHE A 63 76.71 -11.28 -75.93
CA PHE A 63 76.75 -11.69 -77.34
C PHE A 63 76.94 -10.51 -78.30
N LEU A 64 76.31 -9.37 -78.03
CA LEU A 64 76.48 -8.16 -78.85
C LEU A 64 77.92 -7.64 -78.80
N SER A 65 78.57 -7.66 -77.63
CA SER A 65 79.98 -7.28 -77.51
C SER A 65 80.90 -8.19 -78.35
N VAL A 66 80.62 -9.50 -78.40
CA VAL A 66 81.35 -10.44 -79.26
C VAL A 66 81.13 -10.14 -80.74
N ILE A 67 79.88 -9.89 -81.15
CA ILE A 67 79.54 -9.57 -82.55
C ILE A 67 80.22 -8.27 -82.99
N GLU A 68 80.22 -7.25 -82.14
CA GLU A 68 80.89 -5.97 -82.40
C GLU A 68 82.40 -6.18 -82.60
N SER A 69 83.03 -7.00 -81.74
CA SER A 69 84.45 -7.37 -81.88
C SER A 69 84.73 -8.09 -83.20
N ILE A 70 83.87 -9.04 -83.60
CA ILE A 70 83.98 -9.74 -84.89
C ILE A 70 83.82 -8.77 -86.07
N ALA A 71 82.85 -7.87 -86.02
CA ALA A 71 82.64 -6.85 -87.05
C ALA A 71 83.86 -5.93 -87.18
N ASN A 72 84.43 -5.47 -86.07
CA ASN A 72 85.65 -4.66 -86.05
C ASN A 72 86.87 -5.41 -86.60
N GLN A 73 87.07 -6.68 -86.22
CA GLN A 73 88.13 -7.51 -86.77
C GLN A 73 87.95 -7.75 -88.28
N THR A 74 86.73 -8.02 -88.72
CA THR A 74 86.41 -8.22 -90.15
C THR A 74 86.66 -6.94 -90.94
N ASN A 75 86.32 -5.78 -90.40
CA ASN A 75 86.60 -4.48 -91.00
C ASN A 75 88.12 -4.23 -91.14
N LEU A 76 88.91 -4.59 -90.12
CA LEU A 76 90.37 -4.50 -90.18
C LEU A 76 90.98 -5.47 -91.20
N LEU A 77 90.49 -6.71 -91.27
CA LEU A 77 90.90 -7.70 -92.27
C LEU A 77 90.59 -7.22 -93.70
N ALA A 78 89.38 -6.69 -93.91
CA ALA A 78 88.96 -6.13 -95.18
C ALA A 78 89.80 -4.92 -95.58
N LEU A 79 90.15 -4.05 -94.63
CA LEU A 79 91.06 -2.93 -94.86
C LEU A 79 92.44 -3.40 -95.32
N ASN A 80 93.02 -4.40 -94.65
CA ASN A 80 94.31 -4.98 -95.03
C ASN A 80 94.24 -5.61 -96.43
N ALA A 81 93.13 -6.29 -96.76
CA ALA A 81 92.90 -6.85 -98.09
C ALA A 81 92.78 -5.76 -99.17
N THR A 82 92.10 -4.64 -98.89
CA THR A 82 92.03 -3.49 -99.80
C THR A 82 93.43 -2.90 -100.06
N ILE A 83 94.27 -2.79 -99.02
CA ILE A 83 95.66 -2.30 -99.15
C ILE A 83 96.48 -3.22 -100.05
N GLU A 84 96.42 -4.54 -99.82
CA GLU A 84 97.20 -5.51 -100.60
C GLU A 84 96.68 -5.62 -102.05
N ALA A 85 95.37 -5.52 -102.26
CA ALA A 85 94.77 -5.45 -103.59
C ALA A 85 95.22 -4.20 -104.37
N ALA A 86 95.36 -3.05 -103.70
CA ALA A 86 95.94 -1.85 -104.33
C ALA A 86 97.42 -2.04 -104.68
N ARG A 87 98.18 -2.75 -103.83
CA ARG A 87 99.60 -3.06 -104.05
C ARG A 87 99.83 -3.98 -105.26
N ALA A 88 98.89 -4.89 -105.54
CA ALA A 88 98.92 -5.78 -106.69
C ALA A 88 98.59 -5.11 -108.05
N GLY A 89 98.22 -3.82 -108.06
CA GLY A 89 97.97 -3.06 -109.30
C GLY A 89 96.76 -3.57 -110.09
N GLU A 90 96.90 -3.71 -111.42
CA GLU A 90 95.81 -4.15 -112.31
C GLU A 90 95.28 -5.55 -111.97
N ALA A 91 96.14 -6.47 -111.49
CA ALA A 91 95.74 -7.83 -111.11
C ALA A 91 94.87 -7.87 -109.84
N GLY A 92 94.92 -6.83 -109.00
CA GLY A 92 94.20 -6.74 -107.73
C GLY A 92 92.82 -6.07 -107.80
N LYS A 93 92.42 -5.49 -108.94
CA LYS A 93 91.16 -4.72 -109.05
C LYS A 93 89.91 -5.49 -108.62
N GLY A 94 89.79 -6.76 -109.01
CA GLY A 94 88.66 -7.61 -108.60
C GLY A 94 88.62 -7.87 -107.09
N PHE A 95 89.78 -8.11 -106.48
CA PHE A 95 89.92 -8.29 -105.03
C PHE A 95 89.63 -6.99 -104.26
N ALA A 96 90.02 -5.83 -104.80
CA ALA A 96 89.74 -4.54 -104.17
C ALA A 96 88.24 -4.24 -104.05
N VAL A 97 87.44 -4.62 -105.07
CA VAL A 97 85.97 -4.46 -105.03
C VAL A 97 85.37 -5.33 -103.92
N VAL A 98 85.76 -6.61 -103.85
CA VAL A 98 85.28 -7.53 -102.80
C VAL A 98 85.70 -7.06 -101.41
N ALA A 99 86.95 -6.63 -101.23
CA ALA A 99 87.45 -6.15 -99.95
C ALA A 99 86.69 -4.88 -99.48
N ASN A 100 86.37 -3.95 -100.38
CA ASN A 100 85.55 -2.78 -100.03
C ASN A 100 84.11 -3.15 -99.67
N GLU A 101 83.51 -4.13 -100.34
CA GLU A 101 82.17 -4.62 -100.00
C GLU A 101 82.15 -5.29 -98.61
N VAL A 102 83.13 -6.15 -98.31
CA VAL A 102 83.29 -6.78 -96.99
C VAL A 102 83.49 -5.72 -95.89
N LYS A 103 84.29 -4.68 -96.18
CA LYS A 103 84.49 -3.54 -95.26
C LYS A 103 83.19 -2.80 -94.98
N SER A 104 82.39 -2.54 -96.02
CA SER A 104 81.08 -1.90 -95.92
C SER A 104 80.13 -2.74 -95.06
N LEU A 105 80.02 -4.05 -95.33
CA LEU A 105 79.18 -4.98 -94.57
C LEU A 105 79.61 -5.07 -93.10
N ALA A 106 80.91 -5.11 -92.83
CA ALA A 106 81.44 -5.12 -91.46
C ALA A 106 81.08 -3.83 -90.70
N THR A 107 81.16 -2.67 -91.36
CA THR A 107 80.75 -1.39 -90.78
C THR A 107 79.25 -1.34 -90.50
N GLN A 108 78.43 -1.85 -91.43
CA GLN A 108 76.98 -1.95 -91.23
C GLN A 108 76.61 -2.91 -90.09
N ALA A 109 77.32 -4.03 -89.97
CA ALA A 109 77.13 -5.00 -88.88
C ALA A 109 77.49 -4.39 -87.52
N ALA A 110 78.61 -3.67 -87.41
CA ALA A 110 78.99 -2.97 -86.18
C ALA A 110 77.92 -1.95 -85.77
N LYS A 111 77.47 -1.12 -86.71
CA LYS A 111 76.40 -0.14 -86.45
C LYS A 111 75.08 -0.79 -86.03
N ALA A 112 74.66 -1.86 -86.70
CA ALA A 112 73.45 -2.59 -86.32
C ALA A 112 73.57 -3.22 -84.91
N THR A 113 74.77 -3.68 -84.54
CA THR A 113 75.06 -4.23 -83.22
C THR A 113 74.98 -3.15 -82.14
N GLU A 114 75.52 -1.96 -82.41
CA GLU A 114 75.41 -0.78 -81.54
C GLU A 114 73.93 -0.37 -81.33
N ASP A 115 73.14 -0.30 -82.41
CA ASP A 115 71.71 0.01 -82.34
C ASP A 115 70.93 -1.02 -81.49
N ILE A 116 71.28 -2.31 -81.58
CA ILE A 116 70.66 -3.35 -80.75
C ILE A 116 71.11 -3.22 -79.28
N ALA A 117 72.39 -2.93 -79.03
CA ALA A 117 72.90 -2.73 -77.68
C ALA A 117 72.16 -1.60 -76.94
N GLN A 118 71.93 -0.46 -77.62
CA GLN A 118 71.13 0.65 -77.07
C GLN A 118 69.70 0.22 -76.71
N ARG A 119 69.07 -0.65 -77.51
CA ARG A 119 67.73 -1.19 -77.22
C ARG A 119 67.74 -2.13 -76.02
N ILE A 120 68.78 -2.93 -75.85
CA ILE A 120 68.95 -3.81 -74.69
C ILE A 120 69.17 -3.00 -73.41
N ASP A 121 69.93 -1.91 -73.46
CA ASP A 121 70.10 -1.02 -72.32
C ASP A 121 68.79 -0.33 -71.92
N ALA A 122 68.00 0.13 -72.90
CA ALA A 122 66.66 0.65 -72.66
C ALA A 122 65.73 -0.41 -72.03
N LEU A 123 65.81 -1.66 -72.49
CA LEU A 123 65.06 -2.78 -71.92
C LEU A 123 65.47 -3.03 -70.45
N LYS A 124 66.77 -3.04 -70.15
CA LYS A 124 67.32 -3.16 -68.78
C LYS A 124 66.81 -2.05 -67.86
N ALA A 125 66.83 -0.80 -68.32
CA ALA A 125 66.29 0.33 -67.56
C ALA A 125 64.77 0.18 -67.28
N GLY A 126 64.00 -0.28 -68.28
CA GLY A 126 62.58 -0.57 -68.12
C GLY A 126 62.29 -1.68 -67.09
N MET A 127 63.11 -2.75 -67.09
CA MET A 127 63.01 -3.83 -66.10
C MET A 127 63.26 -3.34 -64.67
N LEU A 128 64.29 -2.52 -64.45
CA LEU A 128 64.58 -1.94 -63.12
C LEU A 128 63.41 -1.08 -62.62
N THR A 129 62.83 -0.27 -63.50
CA THR A 129 61.66 0.56 -63.16
C THR A 129 60.44 -0.30 -62.79
N THR A 130 60.24 -1.40 -63.50
CA THR A 130 59.15 -2.35 -63.22
C THR A 130 59.38 -3.08 -61.90
N GLN A 131 60.63 -3.44 -61.60
CA GLN A 131 61.01 -4.06 -60.33
C GLN A 131 60.75 -3.15 -59.13
N ASP A 132 61.06 -1.85 -59.24
CA ASP A 132 60.75 -0.86 -58.20
C ASP A 132 59.22 -0.73 -58.00
N SER A 133 58.46 -0.69 -59.10
CA SER A 133 57.00 -0.65 -59.05
C SER A 133 56.41 -1.87 -58.31
N ILE A 134 56.91 -3.08 -58.59
CA ILE A 134 56.52 -4.30 -57.87
C ILE A 134 56.87 -4.22 -56.38
N SER A 135 58.05 -3.69 -56.04
CA SER A 135 58.47 -3.49 -54.65
C SER A 135 57.53 -2.55 -53.90
N VAL A 136 57.11 -1.45 -54.53
CA VAL A 136 56.12 -0.52 -54.00
C VAL A 136 54.75 -1.20 -53.84
N SER A 137 54.30 -1.96 -54.85
CA SER A 137 53.04 -2.71 -54.79
C SER A 137 53.02 -3.70 -53.64
N ARG A 138 54.09 -4.47 -53.41
CA ARG A 138 54.16 -5.39 -52.25
C ARG A 138 54.00 -4.65 -50.92
N LYS A 139 54.73 -3.55 -50.72
CA LYS A 139 54.59 -2.72 -49.50
C LYS A 139 53.17 -2.18 -49.31
N ALA A 140 52.47 -1.86 -50.41
CA ALA A 140 51.09 -1.42 -50.35
C ALA A 140 50.13 -2.56 -49.94
N VAL A 141 50.36 -3.77 -50.46
CA VAL A 141 49.62 -4.98 -50.08
C VAL A 141 49.84 -5.32 -48.60
N ASP A 142 51.09 -5.30 -48.11
CA ASP A 142 51.41 -5.57 -46.71
C ASP A 142 50.68 -4.61 -45.75
N ARG A 143 50.72 -3.30 -46.04
CA ARG A 143 49.97 -2.30 -45.26
C ARG A 143 48.46 -2.49 -45.35
N GLY A 144 47.97 -2.92 -46.52
CA GLY A 144 46.57 -3.27 -46.72
C GLY A 144 46.15 -4.42 -45.80
N GLN A 145 46.99 -5.45 -45.71
CA GLN A 145 46.75 -6.62 -44.87
C GLN A 145 46.74 -6.28 -43.37
N GLU A 146 47.67 -5.43 -42.92
CA GLU A 146 47.67 -4.89 -41.54
C GLU A 146 46.37 -4.12 -41.24
N THR A 147 45.95 -3.26 -42.18
CA THR A 147 44.74 -2.43 -42.03
C THR A 147 43.48 -3.30 -41.93
N ILE A 148 43.36 -4.33 -42.78
CA ILE A 148 42.23 -5.25 -42.74
C ILE A 148 42.23 -6.10 -41.48
N THR A 149 43.41 -6.52 -41.00
CA THR A 149 43.53 -7.23 -39.72
C THR A 149 43.02 -6.38 -38.56
N SER A 150 43.42 -5.10 -38.49
CA SER A 150 42.89 -4.18 -37.46
C SER A 150 41.39 -3.93 -37.61
N ALA A 151 40.89 -3.85 -38.85
CA ALA A 151 39.46 -3.71 -39.09
C ALA A 151 38.66 -4.94 -38.62
N ASN A 152 39.22 -6.14 -38.79
CA ASN A 152 38.65 -7.40 -38.33
C ASN A 152 38.53 -7.45 -36.79
N GLU A 153 39.59 -7.06 -36.07
CA GLU A 153 39.56 -6.94 -34.61
C GLU A 153 38.50 -5.95 -34.12
N ARG A 154 38.37 -4.80 -34.80
CA ARG A 154 37.35 -3.80 -34.49
C ARG A 154 35.94 -4.34 -34.72
N MET A 155 35.71 -5.07 -35.82
CA MET A 155 34.41 -5.70 -36.09
C MET A 155 34.04 -6.75 -35.04
N GLN A 156 35.00 -7.57 -34.61
CA GLN A 156 34.79 -8.52 -33.51
C GLN A 156 34.41 -7.82 -32.20
N SER A 157 35.08 -6.71 -31.88
CA SER A 157 34.75 -5.87 -30.72
C SER A 157 33.33 -5.30 -30.81
N VAL A 158 32.90 -4.83 -31.99
CA VAL A 158 31.53 -4.38 -32.23
C VAL A 158 30.55 -5.55 -32.02
N GLY A 159 30.81 -6.72 -32.60
CA GLY A 159 29.97 -7.91 -32.42
C GLY A 159 29.75 -8.27 -30.95
N SER A 160 30.83 -8.28 -30.14
CA SER A 160 30.74 -8.54 -28.69
C SER A 160 29.88 -7.50 -27.96
N ARG A 161 30.04 -6.21 -28.27
CA ARG A 161 29.25 -5.14 -27.65
C ARG A 161 27.76 -5.26 -28.00
N ILE A 162 27.45 -5.65 -29.23
CA ILE A 162 26.08 -5.83 -29.72
C ILE A 162 25.43 -7.06 -29.07
N ALA A 163 26.18 -8.15 -28.89
CA ALA A 163 25.71 -9.30 -28.11
C ALA A 163 25.35 -8.90 -26.67
N GLY A 164 26.16 -8.03 -26.05
CA GLY A 164 25.87 -7.45 -24.74
C GLY A 164 24.59 -6.60 -24.71
N VAL A 165 24.30 -5.83 -25.77
CA VAL A 165 23.04 -5.08 -25.90
C VAL A 165 21.85 -6.04 -26.00
N SER A 166 21.95 -7.09 -26.83
CA SER A 166 20.89 -8.08 -26.98
C SER A 166 20.55 -8.77 -25.66
N SER A 167 21.56 -9.19 -24.89
CA SER A 167 21.38 -9.78 -23.55
C SER A 167 20.66 -8.84 -22.59
N ARG A 168 21.06 -7.56 -22.54
CA ARG A 168 20.42 -6.57 -21.67
C ARG A 168 18.97 -6.29 -22.06
N MET A 169 18.64 -6.35 -23.35
CA MET A 169 17.25 -6.20 -23.79
C MET A 169 16.38 -7.39 -23.38
N GLN A 170 16.93 -8.62 -23.42
CA GLN A 170 16.24 -9.80 -22.88
C GLN A 170 15.98 -9.68 -21.37
N GLU A 171 16.94 -9.18 -20.61
CA GLU A 171 16.77 -8.89 -19.17
C GLU A 171 15.68 -7.84 -18.93
N ILE A 172 15.67 -6.74 -19.69
CA ILE A 172 14.64 -5.70 -19.57
C ILE A 172 13.26 -6.28 -19.89
N SER A 173 13.13 -7.10 -20.94
CA SER A 173 11.86 -7.78 -21.26
C SER A 173 11.37 -8.66 -20.12
N ALA A 174 12.26 -9.40 -19.45
CA ALA A 174 11.92 -10.19 -18.27
C ALA A 174 11.46 -9.31 -17.10
N ILE A 175 12.16 -8.21 -16.82
CA ILE A 175 11.79 -7.25 -15.76
C ILE A 175 10.42 -6.62 -16.05
N LEU A 176 10.15 -6.23 -17.30
CA LEU A 176 8.86 -5.65 -17.68
C LEU A 176 7.71 -6.63 -17.50
N GLN A 177 7.94 -7.91 -17.78
CA GLN A 177 6.95 -8.96 -17.54
C GLN A 177 6.63 -9.12 -16.05
N GLN A 178 7.66 -9.16 -15.19
CA GLN A 178 7.47 -9.19 -13.73
C GLN A 178 6.76 -7.93 -13.22
N GLN A 179 7.11 -6.76 -13.76
CA GLN A 179 6.49 -5.51 -13.35
C GLN A 179 5.01 -5.43 -13.75
N LYS A 180 4.65 -6.01 -14.91
CA LYS A 180 3.27 -6.14 -15.36
C LYS A 180 2.46 -7.00 -14.38
N GLU A 181 3.00 -8.14 -13.95
CA GLU A 181 2.37 -9.02 -12.97
C GLU A 181 2.17 -8.33 -11.62
N ALA A 182 3.21 -7.67 -11.09
CA ALA A 182 3.12 -6.89 -9.86
C ALA A 182 2.08 -5.77 -9.95
N SER A 183 2.01 -5.06 -11.09
CA SER A 183 1.00 -4.01 -11.30
C SER A 183 -0.43 -4.56 -11.32
N GLN A 184 -0.63 -5.78 -11.86
CA GLN A 184 -1.94 -6.44 -11.84
C GLN A 184 -2.33 -6.85 -10.42
N GLU A 185 -1.38 -7.32 -9.62
CA GLU A 185 -1.61 -7.65 -8.20
C GLU A 185 -1.97 -6.41 -7.38
N ILE A 186 -1.27 -5.29 -7.59
CA ILE A 186 -1.60 -4.00 -6.98
C ILE A 186 -3.02 -3.57 -7.36
N ALA A 187 -3.37 -3.66 -8.65
CA ALA A 187 -4.72 -3.30 -9.11
C ALA A 187 -5.80 -4.13 -8.41
N ARG A 188 -5.60 -5.46 -8.29
CA ARG A 188 -6.52 -6.35 -7.55
C ARG A 188 -6.60 -5.99 -6.07
N SER A 189 -5.48 -5.66 -5.45
CA SER A 189 -5.43 -5.25 -4.04
C SER A 189 -6.20 -3.95 -3.80
N ILE A 190 -6.08 -2.98 -4.71
CA ILE A 190 -6.85 -1.72 -4.65
C ILE A 190 -8.35 -2.01 -4.76
N THR A 191 -8.77 -2.88 -5.69
CA THR A 191 -10.17 -3.31 -5.79
C THR A 191 -10.64 -3.98 -4.49
N GLY A 192 -9.84 -4.89 -3.91
CA GLY A 192 -10.20 -5.54 -2.65
C GLY A 192 -10.31 -4.56 -1.47
N VAL A 193 -9.44 -3.54 -1.41
CA VAL A 193 -9.54 -2.47 -0.40
C VAL A 193 -10.81 -1.64 -0.60
N ALA A 194 -11.19 -1.35 -1.85
CA ALA A 194 -12.42 -0.64 -2.16
C ALA A 194 -13.65 -1.47 -1.73
N ASP A 195 -13.67 -2.77 -2.00
CA ASP A 195 -14.75 -3.67 -1.59
C ASP A 195 -14.86 -3.75 -0.06
N LEU A 196 -13.73 -3.88 0.66
CA LEU A 196 -13.69 -3.86 2.12
C LEU A 196 -14.18 -2.52 2.70
N ALA A 197 -13.90 -1.40 2.03
CA ALA A 197 -14.40 -0.10 2.47
C ALA A 197 -15.94 -0.03 2.39
N VAL A 198 -16.53 -0.55 1.30
CA VAL A 198 -17.98 -0.66 1.12
C VAL A 198 -18.60 -1.62 2.15
N GLU A 199 -17.95 -2.75 2.42
CA GLU A 199 -18.40 -3.69 3.46
C GLU A 199 -18.38 -3.05 4.85
N ASN A 200 -17.30 -2.35 5.20
CA ASN A 200 -17.18 -1.63 6.48
C ASN A 200 -18.27 -0.56 6.63
N GLU A 201 -18.56 0.21 5.58
CA GLU A 201 -19.66 1.18 5.61
C GLU A 201 -21.00 0.50 5.90
N THR A 202 -21.26 -0.65 5.26
CA THR A 202 -22.47 -1.45 5.50
C THR A 202 -22.53 -1.99 6.92
N GLN A 203 -21.42 -2.52 7.45
CA GLN A 203 -21.34 -3.02 8.82
C GLN A 203 -21.54 -1.90 9.85
N LEU A 204 -20.93 -0.73 9.64
CA LEU A 204 -21.12 0.45 10.50
C LEU A 204 -22.59 0.91 10.51
N LYS A 205 -23.25 0.90 9.34
CA LYS A 205 -24.69 1.21 9.24
C LYS A 205 -25.53 0.21 10.02
N ASN A 206 -25.31 -1.09 9.83
CA ASN A 206 -26.03 -2.14 10.56
C ASN A 206 -25.82 -2.04 12.07
N MET A 207 -24.60 -1.71 12.51
CA MET A 207 -24.28 -1.50 13.93
C MET A 207 -25.00 -0.26 14.48
N SER A 208 -25.04 0.84 13.72
CA SER A 208 -25.79 2.04 14.09
C SER A 208 -27.29 1.74 14.25
N ASP A 209 -27.89 1.01 13.30
CA ASP A 209 -29.30 0.62 13.34
C ASP A 209 -29.60 -0.31 14.54
N ALA A 210 -28.70 -1.26 14.84
CA ALA A 210 -28.84 -2.16 16.00
C ALA A 210 -28.73 -1.41 17.33
N LEU A 211 -27.79 -0.46 17.45
CA LEU A 211 -27.66 0.41 18.62
C LEU A 211 -28.91 1.26 18.82
N GLN A 212 -29.47 1.81 17.74
CA GLN A 212 -30.71 2.57 17.76
C GLN A 212 -31.86 1.72 18.31
N ALA A 213 -32.06 0.52 17.75
CA ALA A 213 -33.10 -0.40 18.19
C ALA A 213 -32.92 -0.82 19.66
N SER A 214 -31.68 -1.05 20.11
CA SER A 214 -31.37 -1.36 21.51
C SER A 214 -31.73 -0.22 22.45
N ASN A 215 -31.37 1.01 22.09
CA ASN A 215 -31.68 2.21 22.87
C ASN A 215 -33.20 2.47 22.95
N ASP A 216 -33.93 2.25 21.86
CA ASP A 216 -35.39 2.40 21.84
C ASP A 216 -36.08 1.34 22.71
N ARG A 217 -35.61 0.08 22.68
CA ARG A 217 -36.08 -0.99 23.58
C ARG A 217 -35.79 -0.65 25.04
N PHE A 218 -34.57 -0.24 25.37
CA PHE A 218 -34.20 0.15 26.73
C PHE A 218 -35.09 1.27 27.24
N SER A 219 -35.36 2.29 26.41
CA SER A 219 -36.28 3.37 26.76
C SER A 219 -37.70 2.87 27.03
N SER A 220 -38.20 1.96 26.20
CA SER A 220 -39.52 1.34 26.38
C SER A 220 -39.60 0.53 27.68
N ASP A 221 -38.63 -0.34 27.94
CA ASP A 221 -38.57 -1.18 29.13
C ASP A 221 -38.45 -0.35 30.40
N ALA A 222 -37.60 0.69 30.37
CA ALA A 222 -37.44 1.59 31.49
C ALA A 222 -38.75 2.34 31.81
N ARG A 223 -39.55 2.72 30.79
CA ARG A 223 -40.89 3.28 31.03
C ARG A 223 -41.86 2.28 31.68
N ASN A 224 -41.69 0.99 31.44
CA ASN A 224 -42.53 -0.06 32.01
C ASN A 224 -42.12 -0.45 33.44
N TRP A 225 -40.84 -0.41 33.79
CA TRP A 225 -40.35 -0.78 35.13
C TRP A 225 -40.71 0.24 36.21
N PHE A 226 -40.76 1.52 35.86
CA PHE A 226 -41.04 2.58 36.81
C PHE A 226 -42.54 2.89 36.86
N ASN A 227 -43.25 2.26 37.80
CA ASN A 227 -44.61 2.66 38.16
C ASN A 227 -44.57 4.02 38.88
N ALA A 228 -45.42 4.96 38.46
CA ALA A 228 -45.51 6.33 38.97
C ALA A 228 -46.09 6.45 40.40
N GLU A 229 -46.00 5.38 41.20
CA GLU A 229 -46.57 5.32 42.55
C GLU A 229 -45.69 6.03 43.58
N SER A 230 -44.41 6.25 43.30
CA SER A 230 -43.49 6.98 44.18
C SER A 230 -42.84 8.19 43.50
N ASN A 231 -42.63 9.26 44.28
CA ASN A 231 -41.92 10.47 43.81
C ASN A 231 -40.51 10.15 43.30
N ARG A 232 -39.85 9.12 43.87
CA ARG A 232 -38.53 8.65 43.43
C ARG A 232 -38.61 8.00 42.05
N SER A 233 -39.57 7.10 41.84
CA SER A 233 -39.80 6.47 40.53
C SER A 233 -40.01 7.53 39.44
N LEU A 234 -40.64 8.65 39.79
CA LEU A 234 -40.81 9.78 38.88
C LEU A 234 -39.50 10.51 38.57
N CYS A 235 -38.61 10.72 39.55
CA CYS A 235 -37.28 11.26 39.29
C CYS A 235 -36.44 10.36 38.38
N GLU A 236 -36.49 9.04 38.56
CA GLU A 236 -35.78 8.10 37.68
C GLU A 236 -36.35 8.09 36.25
N MET A 237 -37.68 8.10 36.10
CA MET A 237 -38.31 8.27 34.77
C MET A 237 -37.93 9.59 34.10
N ALA A 238 -37.86 10.68 34.87
CA ALA A 238 -37.48 11.97 34.34
C ALA A 238 -36.03 12.00 33.81
N LYS A 239 -35.10 11.28 34.46
CA LYS A 239 -33.73 11.11 33.96
C LYS A 239 -33.71 10.37 32.62
N ILE A 240 -34.47 9.29 32.50
CA ILE A 240 -34.60 8.52 31.25
C ILE A 240 -35.21 9.38 30.14
N ASP A 241 -36.32 10.06 30.42
CA ASP A 241 -36.98 10.96 29.47
C ASP A 241 -36.02 12.08 29.03
N HIS A 242 -35.17 12.59 29.93
CA HIS A 242 -34.15 13.61 29.62
C HIS A 242 -32.99 13.08 28.76
N VAL A 243 -32.46 11.89 29.07
CA VAL A 243 -31.42 11.25 28.24
C VAL A 243 -31.96 10.98 26.83
N MET A 244 -33.22 10.53 26.71
CA MET A 244 -33.86 10.30 25.43
C MET A 244 -34.12 11.60 24.66
N PHE A 245 -34.51 12.67 25.35
CA PHE A 245 -34.60 14.01 24.76
C PHE A 245 -33.28 14.43 24.14
N LYS A 246 -32.19 14.34 24.91
CA LYS A 246 -30.84 14.70 24.44
C LYS A 246 -30.41 13.83 23.26
N LYS A 247 -30.62 12.53 23.34
CA LYS A 247 -30.33 11.59 22.24
C LYS A 247 -31.08 11.99 20.97
N ARG A 248 -32.35 12.37 21.07
CA ARG A 248 -33.15 12.85 19.93
C ARG A 248 -32.62 14.17 19.34
N VAL A 249 -32.14 15.09 20.18
CA VAL A 249 -31.45 16.30 19.71
C VAL A 249 -30.20 15.93 18.91
N VAL A 250 -29.38 15.00 19.44
CA VAL A 250 -28.16 14.53 18.76
C VAL A 250 -28.50 13.83 17.44
N ASP A 251 -29.47 12.91 17.44
CA ASP A 251 -29.96 12.21 16.24
C ASP A 251 -30.40 13.20 15.16
N THR A 252 -31.07 14.29 15.54
CA THR A 252 -31.49 15.34 14.59
C THR A 252 -30.30 16.12 14.03
N ILE A 253 -29.29 16.43 14.85
CA ILE A 253 -28.08 17.14 14.41
C ILE A 253 -27.24 16.28 13.44
N ILE A 254 -27.17 14.97 13.67
CA ILE A 254 -26.45 14.02 12.80
C ILE A 254 -27.29 13.53 11.61
N GLY A 255 -28.53 14.00 11.46
CA GLY A 255 -29.41 13.71 10.33
C GLY A 255 -30.18 12.37 10.40
N HIS A 256 -30.18 11.71 11.57
CA HIS A 256 -30.88 10.45 11.83
C HIS A 256 -32.34 10.64 12.27
N ASP A 257 -32.75 11.83 12.71
CA ASP A 257 -34.15 12.18 13.01
C ASP A 257 -34.53 13.54 12.39
N LYS A 258 -35.82 13.77 12.14
CA LYS A 258 -36.38 15.01 11.56
C LYS A 258 -37.17 15.79 12.59
N TRP A 259 -36.60 16.01 13.77
CA TRP A 259 -37.27 16.73 14.83
C TRP A 259 -37.21 18.24 14.61
N SER A 260 -38.37 18.88 14.39
CA SER A 260 -38.45 20.32 14.21
C SER A 260 -38.25 21.05 15.53
N ALA A 261 -37.58 22.22 15.48
CA ALA A 261 -37.44 23.10 16.63
C ALA A 261 -38.80 23.54 17.23
N ALA A 262 -39.87 23.56 16.43
CA ALA A 262 -41.22 23.89 16.89
C ALA A 262 -41.87 22.77 17.73
N ASP A 263 -41.41 21.53 17.54
CA ASP A 263 -41.96 20.33 18.19
C ASP A 263 -41.17 19.92 19.44
N VAL A 264 -40.22 20.74 19.88
CA VAL A 264 -39.41 20.51 21.08
C VAL A 264 -40.25 20.88 22.31
N PRO A 265 -40.61 19.92 23.18
CA PRO A 265 -41.41 20.20 24.36
C PRO A 265 -40.71 21.17 25.31
N ASN A 266 -41.46 22.10 25.90
CA ASN A 266 -40.94 22.90 26.99
C ASN A 266 -40.96 22.10 28.32
N HIS A 267 -40.25 22.60 29.32
CA HIS A 267 -40.10 21.91 30.60
C HIS A 267 -41.42 21.76 31.38
N HIS A 268 -42.48 22.53 31.08
CA HIS A 268 -43.82 22.37 31.67
C HIS A 268 -44.62 21.25 31.00
N GLN A 269 -44.26 20.86 29.78
CA GLN A 269 -44.93 19.81 29.02
C GLN A 269 -44.37 18.41 29.33
N CYS A 270 -43.19 18.32 29.96
CA CYS A 270 -42.59 17.05 30.34
C CYS A 270 -43.18 16.49 31.65
N ARG A 271 -43.08 15.18 31.85
CA ARG A 271 -43.63 14.46 33.03
C ARG A 271 -43.16 15.06 34.35
N LEU A 272 -41.87 15.39 34.42
CA LEU A 272 -41.25 16.02 35.58
C LEU A 272 -41.83 17.40 35.86
N GLY A 273 -41.97 18.25 34.84
CA GLY A 273 -42.51 19.60 35.01
C GLY A 273 -43.96 19.59 35.48
N LYS A 274 -44.78 18.72 34.89
CA LYS A 274 -46.17 18.52 35.34
C LYS A 274 -46.24 18.08 36.80
N TRP A 275 -45.37 17.16 37.22
CA TRP A 275 -45.28 16.74 38.63
C TRP A 275 -44.74 17.85 39.54
N TYR A 276 -43.73 18.58 39.10
CA TYR A 276 -43.15 19.71 39.83
C TYR A 276 -44.19 20.80 40.09
N GLU A 277 -45.10 21.06 39.16
CA GLU A 277 -46.18 22.02 39.37
C GLU A 277 -47.32 21.46 40.22
N ALA A 278 -47.67 20.19 40.04
CA ALA A 278 -48.82 19.56 40.68
C ALA A 278 -48.57 19.09 42.12
N ILE A 279 -47.32 18.93 42.55
CA ILE A 279 -47.01 18.39 43.89
C ILE A 279 -47.40 19.37 44.99
N ASP A 280 -48.29 18.98 45.90
CA ASP A 280 -48.79 19.84 46.99
C ASP A 280 -48.22 19.49 48.39
N ASN A 281 -47.20 18.63 48.44
CA ASN A 281 -46.55 18.28 49.70
C ASN A 281 -45.63 19.41 50.18
N ALA A 282 -45.98 20.03 51.31
CA ALA A 282 -45.26 21.16 51.89
C ALA A 282 -43.79 20.82 52.25
N ASN A 283 -43.49 19.59 52.66
CA ASN A 283 -42.12 19.17 53.01
C ASN A 283 -41.23 19.11 51.78
N ILE A 284 -41.74 18.50 50.70
CA ILE A 284 -41.03 18.39 49.42
C ILE A 284 -40.82 19.78 48.80
N ARG A 285 -41.85 20.65 48.80
CA ARG A 285 -41.73 22.03 48.29
C ARG A 285 -40.72 22.88 49.07
N ALA A 286 -40.59 22.65 50.39
CA ALA A 286 -39.65 23.36 51.23
C ALA A 286 -38.20 22.89 51.06
N HIS A 287 -37.98 21.68 50.56
CA HIS A 287 -36.68 21.02 50.50
C HIS A 287 -35.69 21.77 49.57
N PRO A 288 -34.41 21.95 49.98
CA PRO A 288 -33.40 22.62 49.16
C PRO A 288 -33.21 22.00 47.77
N ALA A 289 -33.21 20.67 47.66
CA ALA A 289 -33.07 19.97 46.37
C ALA A 289 -34.24 20.25 45.40
N TYR A 290 -35.46 20.40 45.91
CA TYR A 290 -36.64 20.73 45.10
C TYR A 290 -36.59 22.16 44.57
N LYS A 291 -36.14 23.12 45.41
CA LYS A 291 -35.92 24.51 44.97
C LYS A 291 -34.74 24.64 44.02
N ALA A 292 -33.68 23.86 44.26
CA ALA A 292 -32.50 23.80 43.42
C ALA A 292 -32.80 23.21 42.05
N LEU A 293 -33.75 22.27 41.93
CA LEU A 293 -34.19 21.74 40.63
C LEU A 293 -34.66 22.88 39.73
N ALA A 294 -35.61 23.71 40.17
CA ALA A 294 -36.05 24.89 39.40
C ALA A 294 -34.90 25.85 39.09
N ALA A 295 -34.06 26.20 40.08
CA ALA A 295 -32.94 27.11 39.85
C ALA A 295 -31.94 26.58 38.79
N ARG A 296 -31.69 25.27 38.78
CA ARG A 296 -30.76 24.60 37.85
C ARG A 296 -31.40 24.30 36.49
N THR A 297 -32.71 24.07 36.42
CA THR A 297 -33.43 23.87 35.15
C THR A 297 -33.81 25.16 34.44
N HIS A 298 -34.05 26.26 35.18
CA HIS A 298 -34.37 27.59 34.62
C HIS A 298 -33.13 28.40 34.22
N ALA A 299 -31.94 28.10 34.74
CA ALA A 299 -30.69 28.66 34.23
C ALA A 299 -30.45 28.35 32.74
N PHE A 300 -31.21 27.37 32.20
CA PHE A 300 -31.16 26.94 30.81
C PHE A 300 -32.55 26.90 30.16
N THR A 301 -33.49 27.80 30.51
CA THR A 301 -34.56 28.13 29.56
C THR A 301 -33.92 28.86 28.39
N PRO A 302 -33.88 28.28 27.17
CA PRO A 302 -33.70 29.11 25.99
C PRO A 302 -34.90 30.05 25.98
N GLN A 303 -34.69 31.33 25.72
CA GLN A 303 -35.80 32.19 25.30
C GLN A 303 -36.59 31.41 24.23
N PRO A 304 -37.91 31.21 24.39
CA PRO A 304 -38.69 30.62 23.33
C PRO A 304 -38.57 31.57 22.13
N THR A 305 -38.19 31.03 20.98
CA THR A 305 -38.21 31.70 19.67
C THR A 305 -37.16 32.80 19.44
N ARG A 306 -35.96 32.40 18.99
CA ARG A 306 -35.54 32.90 17.68
C ARG A 306 -35.88 31.82 16.67
N PRO A 307 -36.90 32.04 15.82
CA PRO A 307 -37.31 31.04 14.87
C PRO A 307 -36.15 30.77 13.91
N CYS A 308 -35.78 29.51 13.74
CA CYS A 308 -35.03 29.02 12.58
C CYS A 308 -35.89 29.21 11.32
N ARG A 309 -36.25 30.46 10.97
CA ARG A 309 -37.17 30.73 9.86
C ARG A 309 -36.46 30.86 8.51
N HIS A 310 -35.14 30.97 8.51
CA HIS A 310 -34.34 31.01 7.29
C HIS A 310 -33.02 30.29 7.61
N MET A 311 -32.88 29.03 7.17
CA MET A 311 -31.64 28.28 7.34
C MET A 311 -30.96 28.08 5.98
N PRO A 312 -30.21 29.09 5.47
CA PRO A 312 -29.03 28.80 4.67
C PRO A 312 -27.92 28.30 5.60
N MET A 313 -27.07 27.40 5.10
CA MET A 313 -25.92 26.82 5.81
C MET A 313 -25.02 27.87 6.48
N ALA A 314 -25.27 28.21 7.74
CA ALA A 314 -24.28 28.82 8.64
C ALA A 314 -24.84 28.80 10.07
N MET A 315 -24.40 27.85 10.90
CA MET A 315 -24.62 27.95 12.36
C MET A 315 -23.71 29.06 12.93
N PRO A 316 -24.17 29.98 13.81
CA PRO A 316 -23.31 30.97 14.46
C PRO A 316 -22.41 30.36 15.56
N ILE A 317 -22.62 29.09 15.88
CA ILE A 317 -21.85 28.29 16.85
C ILE A 317 -21.50 26.97 16.14
N PRO A 318 -20.24 26.51 16.13
CA PRO A 318 -19.89 25.22 15.55
C PRO A 318 -20.75 24.11 16.19
N PRO A 319 -21.28 23.14 15.43
CA PRO A 319 -22.14 22.06 15.97
C PRO A 319 -21.51 21.36 17.20
N ARG A 320 -20.18 21.24 17.19
CA ARG A 320 -19.40 20.71 18.32
C ARG A 320 -19.57 21.48 19.62
N ARG A 321 -19.55 22.83 19.58
CA ARG A 321 -19.68 23.66 20.78
C ARG A 321 -21.10 23.61 21.34
N ALA A 322 -22.11 23.64 20.47
CA ALA A 322 -23.51 23.47 20.88
C ALA A 322 -23.78 22.09 21.52
N LEU A 323 -23.16 21.02 20.99
CA LEU A 323 -23.22 19.68 21.58
C LEU A 323 -22.51 19.59 22.94
N THR A 324 -21.39 20.29 23.10
CA THR A 324 -20.70 20.39 24.39
C THR A 324 -21.56 21.13 25.42
N ASP A 325 -22.17 22.26 25.04
CA ASP A 325 -23.05 23.03 25.93
C ASP A 325 -24.29 22.21 26.32
N LEU A 326 -24.88 21.47 25.36
CA LEU A 326 -25.96 20.52 25.62
C LEU A 326 -25.54 19.40 26.57
N ASN A 327 -24.32 18.86 26.42
CA ASN A 327 -23.77 17.85 27.32
C ASN A 327 -23.67 18.36 28.76
N VAL A 328 -23.10 19.56 28.95
CA VAL A 328 -22.92 20.18 30.26
C VAL A 328 -24.28 20.48 30.91
N ALA A 329 -25.19 21.12 30.17
CA ALA A 329 -26.52 21.44 30.68
C ALA A 329 -27.31 20.16 31.03
N SER A 330 -27.21 19.12 30.19
CA SER A 330 -27.86 17.85 30.45
C SER A 330 -27.33 17.18 31.72
N GLN A 331 -26.01 17.19 31.94
CA GLN A 331 -25.43 16.64 33.15
C GLN A 331 -25.94 17.37 34.40
N GLN A 332 -26.02 18.70 34.36
CA GLN A 332 -26.55 19.50 35.47
C GLN A 332 -28.00 19.16 35.82
N VAL A 333 -28.84 18.86 34.82
CA VAL A 333 -30.24 18.42 35.03
C VAL A 333 -30.28 17.03 35.65
N ILE A 334 -29.46 16.10 35.17
CA ILE A 334 -29.36 14.75 35.74
C ILE A 334 -28.86 14.80 37.19
N ASP A 335 -27.85 15.62 37.48
CA ASP A 335 -27.33 15.81 38.84
C ASP A 335 -28.40 16.39 39.78
N ALA A 336 -29.16 17.39 39.33
CA ALA A 336 -30.28 17.93 40.10
C ALA A 336 -31.39 16.89 40.37
N LEU A 337 -31.63 15.99 39.40
CA LEU A 337 -32.58 14.88 39.58
C LEU A 337 -32.05 13.78 40.51
N ASN A 338 -30.74 13.54 40.53
CA ASN A 338 -30.10 12.66 41.52
C ASN A 338 -30.25 13.26 42.92
N ASP A 339 -29.88 14.55 43.09
CA ASP A 339 -30.01 15.29 44.35
C ASP A 339 -31.45 15.22 44.91
N LEU A 340 -32.45 15.41 44.03
CA LEU A 340 -33.86 15.33 44.40
C LEU A 340 -34.31 13.91 44.73
N SER A 341 -33.90 12.92 43.94
CA SER A 341 -34.19 11.51 44.20
C SER A 341 -33.65 11.06 45.56
N ASP A 342 -32.41 11.42 45.87
CA ASP A 342 -31.75 11.08 47.14
C ASP A 342 -32.43 11.77 48.33
N ALA A 343 -32.82 13.04 48.16
CA ALA A 343 -33.61 13.76 49.16
C ALA A 343 -34.96 13.08 49.45
N LEU A 344 -35.69 12.69 48.41
CA LEU A 344 -36.96 11.97 48.53
C LEU A 344 -36.79 10.59 49.18
N GLN A 345 -35.68 9.91 48.93
CA GLN A 345 -35.34 8.65 49.59
C GLN A 345 -35.10 8.82 51.10
N ASN A 346 -34.54 9.96 51.50
CA ASN A 346 -34.27 10.26 52.91
C ASN A 346 -35.54 10.64 53.70
N GLU A 347 -36.56 11.24 53.08
CA GLU A 347 -37.85 11.54 53.73
C GLU A 347 -38.64 10.28 54.13
N LEU A 348 -38.58 9.20 53.33
CA LEU A 348 -39.25 7.93 53.63
C LEU A 348 -38.66 7.23 54.88
N LYS A 349 -37.37 7.41 55.15
CA LYS A 349 -36.75 6.90 56.38
C LYS A 349 -37.23 7.64 57.62
N ASP A 350 -37.63 8.91 57.49
CA ASP A 350 -38.01 9.76 58.61
C ASP A 350 -39.51 9.62 58.96
N SER A 351 -40.36 9.29 57.98
CA SER A 351 -41.77 8.94 58.19
C SER A 351 -41.96 7.58 58.87
N ASP A 352 -41.21 6.55 58.45
CA ASP A 352 -41.25 5.23 59.08
C ASP A 352 -40.70 5.25 60.50
N ARG A 353 -39.64 6.04 60.73
CA ARG A 353 -39.05 6.22 62.07
C ARG A 353 -39.99 6.93 63.04
N ARG A 354 -40.81 7.89 62.57
CA ARG A 354 -41.85 8.55 63.40
C ARG A 354 -43.04 7.64 63.70
N LEU A 355 -43.42 6.74 62.80
CA LEU A 355 -44.48 5.75 63.04
C LEU A 355 -44.01 4.68 64.05
N GLU A 356 -42.80 4.15 63.91
CA GLU A 356 -42.23 3.17 64.86
C GLU A 356 -42.00 3.74 66.29
N LEU A 357 -41.64 5.02 66.40
CA LEU A 357 -41.43 5.68 67.70
C LEU A 357 -42.77 6.02 68.41
N ARG A 358 -43.86 6.18 67.65
CA ARG A 358 -45.18 6.42 68.23
C ARG A 358 -45.82 5.14 68.77
N ASP A 359 -45.56 4.00 68.13
CA ASP A 359 -46.15 2.70 68.46
C ASP A 359 -45.45 1.99 69.65
N LYS A 360 -44.14 2.21 69.85
CA LYS A 360 -43.37 1.63 70.98
C LYS A 360 -43.67 2.20 72.37
N SER A 361 -44.56 3.19 72.49
CA SER A 361 -44.88 3.86 73.77
C SER A 361 -46.14 3.33 74.49
N ARG A 362 -46.86 2.36 73.91
CA ARG A 362 -47.98 1.63 74.55
C ARG A 362 -47.61 0.18 74.84
N GLN A 363 -46.80 -0.07 75.87
CA GLN A 363 -46.69 -1.42 76.45
C GLN A 363 -47.89 -1.64 77.38
N GLU A 364 -48.96 -2.25 76.86
CA GLU A 364 -50.15 -2.56 77.66
C GLU A 364 -49.90 -3.83 78.49
N THR A 365 -50.05 -3.71 79.82
CA THR A 365 -49.95 -4.84 80.75
C THR A 365 -51.32 -5.48 80.95
N ALA A 366 -51.36 -6.81 80.99
CA ALA A 366 -52.55 -7.61 81.21
C ALA A 366 -52.34 -8.58 82.37
N ARG A 367 -53.42 -9.03 83.01
CA ARG A 367 -53.36 -10.03 84.08
C ARG A 367 -53.80 -11.38 83.54
N VAL A 368 -53.02 -12.42 83.84
CA VAL A 368 -53.35 -13.82 83.50
C VAL A 368 -53.59 -14.58 84.80
N ASP A 369 -54.82 -15.06 84.98
CA ASP A 369 -55.20 -15.91 86.11
C ASP A 369 -55.18 -17.39 85.68
N MET A 370 -54.49 -18.22 86.46
CA MET A 370 -54.36 -19.66 86.25
C MET A 370 -54.67 -20.42 87.54
N ALA A 371 -54.92 -21.72 87.46
CA ALA A 371 -55.12 -22.57 88.65
C ALA A 371 -53.94 -22.53 89.64
N SER A 372 -52.73 -22.22 89.16
CA SER A 372 -51.51 -22.08 89.97
C SER A 372 -51.27 -20.66 90.52
N GLY A 373 -52.18 -19.71 90.30
CA GLY A 373 -52.07 -18.31 90.73
C GLY A 373 -52.13 -17.28 89.59
N SER A 374 -52.17 -16.00 89.95
CA SER A 374 -52.24 -14.87 89.00
C SER A 374 -50.85 -14.31 88.67
N LYS A 375 -50.60 -13.96 87.40
CA LYS A 375 -49.37 -13.29 86.94
C LYS A 375 -49.71 -12.04 86.11
N SER A 376 -48.86 -11.01 86.19
CA SER A 376 -48.91 -9.87 85.26
C SER A 376 -48.05 -10.18 84.04
N VAL A 377 -48.58 -9.94 82.84
CA VAL A 377 -47.89 -10.15 81.56
C VAL A 377 -47.96 -8.89 80.72
N THR A 378 -46.98 -8.68 79.84
CA THR A 378 -47.00 -7.59 78.86
C THR A 378 -47.56 -8.12 77.54
N ILE A 379 -48.56 -7.46 76.96
CA ILE A 379 -49.07 -7.83 75.64
C ILE A 379 -48.03 -7.39 74.59
N THR A 380 -47.56 -8.34 73.79
CA THR A 380 -46.62 -8.08 72.68
C THR A 380 -47.33 -8.12 71.33
N ASP A 381 -48.47 -8.81 71.23
CA ASP A 381 -49.26 -8.91 70.01
C ASP A 381 -50.73 -9.29 70.33
N VAL A 382 -51.69 -8.82 69.53
CA VAL A 382 -53.12 -9.14 69.66
C VAL A 382 -53.67 -9.56 68.30
N SER A 383 -54.19 -10.79 68.22
CA SER A 383 -54.80 -11.33 67.01
C SER A 383 -56.21 -11.85 67.28
N GLN A 384 -56.98 -12.11 66.22
CA GLN A 384 -58.32 -12.74 66.34
C GLN A 384 -58.28 -14.16 66.96
N SER A 385 -57.11 -14.81 66.96
CA SER A 385 -56.93 -16.19 67.40
C SER A 385 -56.28 -16.32 68.78
N GLY A 386 -55.71 -15.23 69.31
CA GLY A 386 -54.84 -15.30 70.48
C GLY A 386 -54.06 -14.02 70.75
N PHE A 387 -53.33 -14.02 71.87
CA PHE A 387 -52.48 -12.95 72.36
C PHE A 387 -51.03 -13.43 72.43
N GLY A 388 -50.11 -12.65 71.87
CA GLY A 388 -48.69 -12.76 72.17
C GLY A 388 -48.40 -12.03 73.48
N VAL A 389 -47.76 -12.69 74.43
CA VAL A 389 -47.50 -12.15 75.76
C VAL A 389 -46.04 -12.35 76.18
N SER A 390 -45.54 -11.45 77.02
CA SER A 390 -44.26 -11.61 77.70
C SER A 390 -44.50 -11.82 79.21
N GLY A 391 -43.91 -12.88 79.80
CA GLY A 391 -44.04 -13.22 81.22
C GLY A 391 -44.61 -14.61 81.54
N LEU A 392 -44.91 -15.42 80.52
CA LEU A 392 -45.26 -16.84 80.69
C LEU A 392 -44.02 -17.73 80.77
N SER A 393 -44.08 -18.77 81.58
CA SER A 393 -43.01 -19.77 81.71
C SER A 393 -43.38 -21.07 80.99
N LYS A 394 -42.39 -21.91 80.67
CA LYS A 394 -42.62 -23.24 80.04
C LYS A 394 -43.57 -24.13 80.85
N ALA A 395 -43.65 -23.95 82.18
CA ALA A 395 -44.55 -24.68 83.06
C ALA A 395 -46.03 -24.24 82.95
N ASP A 396 -46.30 -23.14 82.25
CA ASP A 396 -47.66 -22.61 82.06
C ASP A 396 -48.30 -23.14 80.75
N VAL A 397 -47.52 -23.71 79.85
CA VAL A 397 -47.98 -24.25 78.56
C VAL A 397 -48.91 -25.44 78.76
N GLY A 398 -50.04 -25.47 78.05
CA GLY A 398 -51.11 -26.47 78.14
C GLY A 398 -52.14 -26.20 79.24
N LYS A 399 -51.99 -25.12 80.01
CA LYS A 399 -52.98 -24.74 81.04
C LYS A 399 -54.04 -23.80 80.46
N ALA A 400 -55.28 -24.00 80.89
CA ALA A 400 -56.34 -23.02 80.68
C ALA A 400 -56.02 -21.76 81.48
N VAL A 401 -56.11 -20.60 80.82
CA VAL A 401 -55.80 -19.31 81.38
C VAL A 401 -56.96 -18.34 81.16
N ARG A 402 -57.13 -17.43 82.11
CA ARG A 402 -58.08 -16.33 82.03
C ARG A 402 -57.29 -15.03 81.91
N LEU A 403 -57.31 -14.43 80.73
CA LEU A 403 -56.62 -13.18 80.44
C LEU A 403 -57.59 -12.01 80.63
N VAL A 404 -57.25 -11.06 81.51
CA VAL A 404 -57.94 -9.78 81.65
C VAL A 404 -57.11 -8.71 80.96
N TYR A 405 -57.62 -8.22 79.83
CA TYR A 405 -56.99 -7.19 79.01
C TYR A 405 -58.03 -6.12 78.65
N ASN A 406 -57.71 -4.84 78.91
CA ASN A 406 -58.62 -3.71 78.72
C ASN A 406 -60.02 -3.93 79.35
N GLY A 407 -60.06 -4.52 80.54
CA GLY A 407 -61.31 -4.79 81.29
C GLY A 407 -62.16 -5.94 80.76
N THR A 408 -61.74 -6.60 79.67
CA THR A 408 -62.43 -7.76 79.09
C THR A 408 -61.73 -9.04 79.51
N GLU A 409 -62.52 -10.02 79.96
CA GLU A 409 -62.03 -11.34 80.33
C GLU A 409 -62.12 -12.29 79.14
N VAL A 410 -60.98 -12.90 78.77
CA VAL A 410 -60.89 -13.87 77.68
C VAL A 410 -60.36 -15.19 78.21
N LEU A 411 -61.10 -16.27 77.95
CA LEU A 411 -60.65 -17.63 78.22
C LEU A 411 -59.75 -18.11 77.09
N GLY A 412 -58.59 -18.64 77.47
CA GLY A 412 -57.61 -19.15 76.52
C GLY A 412 -56.83 -20.32 77.09
N GLU A 413 -55.88 -20.79 76.29
CA GLU A 413 -54.89 -21.79 76.67
C GLU A 413 -53.51 -21.26 76.30
N ALA A 414 -52.55 -21.38 77.22
CA ALA A 414 -51.16 -21.06 76.89
C ALA A 414 -50.60 -22.14 75.95
N VAL A 415 -50.31 -21.79 74.71
CA VAL A 415 -49.92 -22.76 73.66
C VAL A 415 -48.42 -22.97 73.58
N TRP A 416 -47.65 -21.95 73.91
CA TRP A 416 -46.19 -22.03 73.95
C TRP A 416 -45.61 -20.95 74.86
N ALA A 417 -44.43 -21.21 75.39
CA ALA A 417 -43.62 -20.24 76.09
C ALA A 417 -42.14 -20.55 75.81
N ASP A 418 -41.38 -19.55 75.38
CA ASP A 418 -39.94 -19.63 75.19
C ASP A 418 -39.24 -18.44 75.85
N GLY A 419 -38.44 -18.74 76.88
CA GLY A 419 -37.85 -17.73 77.75
C GLY A 419 -38.91 -16.85 78.41
N ASN A 420 -38.93 -15.57 78.02
CA ASN A 420 -39.86 -14.56 78.54
C ASN A 420 -41.03 -14.26 77.57
N ARG A 421 -41.16 -14.97 76.44
CA ARG A 421 -42.26 -14.80 75.48
C ARG A 421 -43.17 -16.04 75.50
N GLY A 422 -44.44 -15.86 75.24
CA GLY A 422 -45.40 -16.95 75.11
C GLY A 422 -46.65 -16.54 74.35
N GLY A 423 -47.47 -17.52 74.01
CA GLY A 423 -48.72 -17.32 73.26
C GLY A 423 -49.92 -17.89 74.01
N ILE A 424 -50.99 -17.11 74.10
CA ILE A 424 -52.30 -17.54 74.62
C ILE A 424 -53.27 -17.63 73.45
N ARG A 425 -53.84 -18.81 73.19
CA ARG A 425 -54.87 -19.01 72.16
C ARG A 425 -56.25 -18.92 72.79
N ILE A 426 -57.16 -18.18 72.16
CA ILE A 426 -58.53 -17.99 72.67
C ILE A 426 -59.32 -19.30 72.53
N LEU A 427 -59.92 -19.77 73.62
CA LEU A 427 -60.85 -20.89 73.61
C LEU A 427 -62.25 -20.34 73.34
N ARG A 428 -62.76 -20.52 72.11
CA ARG A 428 -64.14 -20.15 71.80
C ARG A 428 -65.09 -20.98 72.66
N LYS A 429 -66.00 -20.31 73.38
CA LYS A 429 -67.10 -20.95 74.09
C LYS A 429 -68.04 -21.59 73.06
N ASP A 430 -68.30 -22.88 73.19
CA ASP A 430 -69.25 -23.63 72.35
C ASP A 430 -70.57 -22.86 72.23
N ARG A 431 -70.91 -22.48 70.99
CA ARG A 431 -72.27 -22.08 70.65
C ARG A 431 -73.06 -23.38 70.50
N GLY A 432 -73.95 -23.64 71.46
CA GLY A 432 -75.02 -24.64 71.30
C GLY A 432 -75.86 -24.37 70.04
N PRO A 433 -76.57 -25.38 69.54
CA PRO A 433 -77.05 -25.43 68.15
C PRO A 433 -78.10 -24.36 67.86
N GLN A 434 -78.08 -23.88 66.62
CA GLN A 434 -78.86 -22.76 66.11
C GLN A 434 -80.37 -22.90 66.33
N GLY A 435 -80.98 -21.77 66.72
CA GLY A 435 -82.41 -21.47 66.67
C GLY A 435 -82.58 -19.96 66.66
#